data_AF-A0A923TI19-F1
#
_entry.id   AF-A0A923TI19-F1
#
_cell.length_a   1.000
_cell.length_b   1.000
_cell.length_c   1.000
_cell.angle_alpha   90.00
_cell.angle_beta   90.00
_cell.angle_gamma   90.00
#
_symmetry.space_group_name_H-M   'P 1'
#
loop_
_entity.id
_entity.type
_entity.pdbx_description
1 polymer ?
#
loop_
_entity_poly.entity_id
_entity_poly.type
_entity_poly.pdbx_seq_one_letter_code
_entity_poly.pdbx_strand_id
1 'polypeptide(L)' 'QADARARIPVGRYGRPEEFGAVAAFLCSALASYVTGVALRCDGGLVTGL' A
#
# COMPACT_ATOMS: atom_id res chain seq x y z
N GLN A 1 4.91 -16.21 -19.32
CA GLN A 1 5.36 -15.50 -18.10
C GLN A 1 4.26 -15.64 -17.06
N ALA A 2 4.58 -15.94 -15.79
CA ALA A 2 3.57 -15.91 -14.75
C ALA A 2 3.03 -14.47 -14.65
N ASP A 3 1.71 -14.31 -14.78
CA ASP A 3 1.07 -13.00 -14.65
C ASP A 3 1.43 -12.42 -13.28
N ALA A 4 2.20 -11.33 -13.27
CA ALA A 4 2.68 -10.72 -12.02
C ALA A 4 1.51 -10.33 -11.10
N ARG A 5 0.31 -10.14 -11.67
CA ARG A 5 -0.95 -9.89 -10.98
C ARG A 5 -1.42 -11.07 -10.12
N ALA A 6 -1.12 -12.31 -10.53
CA ALA A 6 -1.50 -13.53 -9.80
C ALA A 6 -0.76 -13.70 -8.46
N ARG A 7 0.34 -12.98 -8.27
CA ARG A 7 1.09 -12.99 -7.01
C ARG A 7 0.63 -11.92 -6.02
N ILE A 8 -0.25 -11.00 -6.44
CA ILE A 8 -0.83 -10.00 -5.54
C ILE A 8 -2.05 -10.64 -4.89
N PRO A 9 -2.12 -10.81 -3.56
CA PRO A 9 -3.28 -11.41 -2.90
C PRO A 9 -4.62 -10.72 -3.19
N VAL A 10 -4.61 -9.39 -3.33
CA VAL A 10 -5.80 -8.61 -3.76
C VAL A 10 -6.22 -8.92 -5.22
N GLY A 11 -5.41 -9.65 -5.98
CA GLY A 11 -5.72 -10.13 -7.33
C GLY A 11 -5.64 -9.06 -8.41
N ARG A 12 -5.17 -7.86 -8.08
CA ARG A 12 -5.02 -6.75 -9.03
C ARG A 12 -3.93 -5.79 -8.61
N TYR A 13 -3.45 -5.01 -9.57
CA TYR A 13 -2.71 -3.80 -9.29
C TYR A 13 -3.57 -2.79 -8.52
N GLY A 14 -2.91 -2.06 -7.63
CA GLY A 14 -3.48 -0.88 -7.00
C GLY A 14 -3.75 0.21 -8.05
N ARG A 15 -4.72 1.07 -7.74
CA ARG A 15 -4.98 2.28 -8.51
C ARG A 15 -4.18 3.45 -7.91
N PRO A 16 -3.77 4.46 -8.71
CA PRO A 16 -3.04 5.61 -8.20
C PRO A 16 -3.75 6.32 -7.03
N GLU A 17 -5.07 6.36 -7.05
CA GLU A 17 -5.89 6.99 -6.01
C GLU A 17 -5.79 6.26 -4.66
N GLU A 18 -5.56 4.95 -4.67
CA GLU A 18 -5.40 4.14 -3.46
C GLU A 18 -4.07 4.47 -2.77
N PHE A 19 -3.00 4.63 -3.56
CA PHE A 19 -1.71 5.10 -3.05
C PHE A 19 -1.80 6.56 -2.57
N GLY A 20 -2.45 7.42 -3.35
CA GLY A 20 -2.68 8.82 -3.00
C GLY A 20 -3.47 8.99 -1.70
N ALA A 21 -4.48 8.15 -1.46
CA ALA A 21 -5.24 8.16 -0.22
C ALA A 21 -4.38 7.80 1.01
N VAL A 22 -3.46 6.83 0.88
CA VAL A 22 -2.50 6.49 1.94
C VAL A 22 -1.57 7.67 2.23
N ALA A 23 -1.03 8.32 1.19
CA ALA A 23 -0.20 9.52 1.36
C ALA A 23 -0.99 10.67 2.02
N ALA A 24 -2.23 10.91 1.58
CA ALA A 24 -3.10 11.93 2.15
C ALA A 24 -3.41 11.66 3.63
N PHE A 25 -3.66 10.40 4.02
CA PHE A 25 -3.80 10.02 5.42
C PHE A 25 -2.55 10.34 6.23
N LEU A 26 -1.37 9.95 5.74
CA LEU A 26 -0.09 10.20 6.43
C LEU A 26 0.22 11.71 6.58
N CYS A 27 -0.22 12.54 5.63
CA CYS A 27 -0.10 13.99 5.72
C CYS A 27 -1.19 14.67 6.58
N SER A 28 -2.20 13.92 7.03
CA SER A 28 -3.32 14.47 7.80
C SER A 28 -3.06 14.49 9.31
N ALA A 29 -3.86 15.26 10.04
CA ALA A 29 -3.83 15.26 11.51
C ALA A 29 -4.16 13.89 12.14
N LEU A 30 -4.84 13.01 11.40
CA LEU A 30 -5.19 11.65 11.86
C LEU A 30 -3.95 10.77 12.04
N ALA A 31 -2.86 11.08 11.33
CA ALA A 31 -1.59 10.36 11.43
C ALA A 31 -0.57 11.05 12.36
N SER A 32 -1.02 11.96 13.24
CA SER A 32 -0.15 12.79 14.09
C SER A 32 0.81 12.02 15.02
N TYR A 33 0.57 10.72 15.25
CA TYR A 33 1.44 9.85 16.05
C TYR A 33 2.09 8.71 15.24
N VAL A 34 2.04 8.78 13.91
CA VAL A 34 2.64 7.79 13.01
C VAL A 34 3.93 8.37 12.44
N THR A 35 5.07 7.80 12.84
CA THR A 35 6.39 8.21 12.36
C THR A 35 7.37 7.04 12.33
N GLY A 36 8.41 7.12 11.52
CA GLY A 36 9.47 6.12 11.44
C GLY A 36 9.04 4.77 10.84
N VAL A 37 7.93 4.73 10.10
CA VAL A 37 7.38 3.50 9.51
C VAL A 37 7.37 3.54 7.99
N ALA A 38 7.61 2.38 7.37
CA ALA A 38 7.37 2.16 5.95
C ALA A 38 6.00 1.47 5.76
N LEU A 39 4.96 2.26 5.49
CA LEU A 39 3.61 1.73 5.27
C LEU A 39 3.48 1.20 3.83
N ARG A 40 3.30 -0.11 3.69
CA ARG A 40 3.16 -0.76 2.37
C ARG A 40 1.73 -0.62 1.83
N CYS A 41 1.61 -0.17 0.59
CA CYS A 41 0.35 -0.10 -0.16
C CYS A 41 0.46 -0.94 -1.45
N ASP A 42 0.62 -2.26 -1.30
CA ASP A 42 0.99 -3.17 -2.40
C ASP A 42 0.00 -4.31 -2.65
N GLY A 43 -1.16 -4.29 -1.97
CA GLY A 43 -2.17 -5.34 -2.08
C GLY A 43 -1.74 -6.69 -1.48
N GLY A 44 -0.74 -6.69 -0.58
CA GLY A 44 -0.22 -7.88 0.09
C GLY A 44 0.88 -8.61 -0.68
N LEU A 45 1.48 -7.97 -1.67
CA LEU A 45 2.50 -8.58 -2.52
C LEU A 45 3.73 -9.02 -1.71
N VAL A 46 4.14 -8.23 -0.72
CA VAL A 46 5.21 -8.63 0.21
C VAL A 46 4.63 -9.30 1.45
N THR A 47 5.06 -10.53 1.72
CA THR A 47 4.54 -11.39 2.80
C THR A 47 5.40 -11.39 4.06
N GLY A 48 6.46 -10.58 4.12
CA GLY A 48 7.40 -10.49 5.25
C GLY A 48 7.47 -9.07 5.83
N LEU A 49 7.96 -8.99 7.07
CA LEU A 49 8.26 -7.72 7.74
C LEU A 49 9.47 -7.03 7.08
#